data_AF-A0A7J9Z4G8-F1
#
_entry.id   AF-A0A7J9Z4G8-F1
#
_cell.length_a   1.000
_cell.length_b   1.000
_cell.length_c   1.000
_cell.angle_alpha   90.00
_cell.angle_beta   90.00
_cell.angle_gamma   90.00
#
_symmetry.space_group_name_H-M   'P 1'
#
loop_
_entity.id
_entity.type
_entity.pdbx_description
1 polymer ?
#
loop_
_entity_poly.entity_id
_entity_poly.type
_entity_poly.pdbx_seq_one_letter_code
_entity_poly.pdbx_strand_id
1 'polypeptide(L)'
;MCRGREPYENATQAVLGEGASDTAILLLGEQPGDREDEQGKPFVGPAGGLLEKALGEAGIEPARTYRTNVVKHFKYGEVRGKRRIHETPNRTEIRECRPWLLAEMALLRPTVLVCLGATAAKAIFGPSFRVTKDVASRWTARNWRTTTTGPSAGWRRLTSSSGR
;
A
#
# COMPACT_ATOMS: atom_id res chain seq x y z
N MET A 1 6.39 -2.73 16.55
CA MET A 1 4.96 -2.33 16.59
C MET A 1 4.88 -0.85 16.18
N CYS A 2 3.99 -0.43 15.27
CA CYS A 2 3.73 1.01 15.07
C CYS A 2 3.22 1.53 16.43
N ARG A 3 4.02 2.30 17.17
CA ARG A 3 3.67 2.82 18.51
C ARG A 3 3.12 4.26 18.46
N GLY A 4 2.63 4.68 17.29
CA GLY A 4 1.86 5.90 17.13
C GLY A 4 0.47 5.72 17.71
N ARG A 5 0.14 6.48 18.75
CA ARG A 5 -0.93 6.16 19.70
C ARG A 5 -2.36 6.09 19.11
N GLU A 6 -2.66 6.72 17.99
CA GLU A 6 -4.09 6.92 17.63
C GLU A 6 -4.75 5.81 16.79
N PRO A 7 -4.14 5.23 15.72
CA PRO A 7 -4.78 4.13 15.00
C PRO A 7 -4.71 2.79 15.74
N TYR A 8 -3.73 2.61 16.63
CA TYR A 8 -3.50 1.33 17.29
C TYR A 8 -4.49 1.05 18.43
N GLU A 9 -4.94 2.09 19.13
CA GLU A 9 -5.76 1.93 20.35
C GLU A 9 -7.17 1.42 20.06
N ASN A 10 -7.70 1.72 18.87
CA ASN A 10 -9.06 1.37 18.47
C ASN A 10 -9.14 0.22 17.44
N ALA A 11 -8.06 -0.06 16.72
CA ALA A 11 -7.99 -1.19 15.80
C ALA A 11 -8.01 -2.52 16.57
N THR A 12 -8.60 -3.56 15.98
CA THR A 12 -8.62 -4.90 16.60
C THR A 12 -7.22 -5.50 16.61
N GLN A 13 -6.50 -5.35 15.50
CA GLN A 13 -5.16 -5.91 15.33
C GLN A 13 -4.40 -5.23 14.19
N ALA A 14 -3.10 -5.50 14.09
CA ALA A 14 -2.34 -5.16 12.91
C ALA A 14 -2.68 -6.11 11.75
N VAL A 15 -2.87 -5.56 10.56
CA VAL A 15 -3.00 -6.32 9.31
C VAL A 15 -1.71 -6.17 8.52
N LEU A 16 -0.90 -7.22 8.55
CA LEU A 16 0.35 -7.30 7.79
C LEU A 16 0.07 -7.67 6.34
N GLY A 17 1.10 -7.59 5.50
CA GLY A 17 0.98 -8.03 4.12
C GLY A 17 0.86 -9.54 3.98
N GLU A 18 0.22 -9.98 2.90
CA GLU A 18 -0.01 -11.39 2.58
C GLU A 18 0.36 -11.69 1.13
N GLY A 19 1.10 -12.78 0.92
CA GLY A 19 1.54 -13.27 -0.38
C GLY A 19 2.88 -13.99 -0.28
N ALA A 20 3.28 -14.65 -1.36
CA ALA A 20 4.57 -15.32 -1.43
C ALA A 20 5.72 -14.30 -1.41
N SER A 21 6.84 -14.63 -0.75
CA SER A 21 7.97 -13.70 -0.61
C SER A 21 8.79 -13.52 -1.89
N ASP A 22 8.66 -14.44 -2.84
CA ASP A 22 9.32 -14.44 -4.15
C ASP A 22 8.49 -13.78 -5.26
N THR A 23 7.39 -13.14 -4.88
CA THR A 23 6.50 -12.50 -5.84
C THR A 23 7.07 -11.23 -6.46
N ALA A 24 6.82 -11.07 -7.75
CA ALA A 24 7.29 -9.94 -8.54
C ALA A 24 6.44 -8.67 -8.34
N ILE A 25 5.17 -8.81 -7.96
CA ILE A 25 4.18 -7.72 -7.94
C ILE A 25 3.76 -7.42 -6.50
N LEU A 26 4.04 -6.19 -6.05
CA LEU A 26 3.53 -5.65 -4.79
C LEU A 26 2.31 -4.75 -5.05
N LEU A 27 1.17 -5.10 -4.46
CA LEU A 27 -0.07 -4.34 -4.45
C LEU A 27 -0.15 -3.57 -3.12
N LEU A 28 -0.18 -2.25 -3.18
CA LEU A 28 -0.11 -1.37 -2.02
C LEU A 28 -1.37 -0.52 -1.88
N GLY A 29 -2.16 -0.76 -0.85
CA GLY A 29 -3.32 0.07 -0.46
C GLY A 29 -3.01 1.11 0.62
N GLU A 30 -4.03 1.83 1.05
CA GLU A 30 -3.93 2.89 2.08
C GLU A 30 -3.78 2.31 3.49
N GLN A 31 -4.82 1.61 3.94
CA GLN A 31 -4.94 1.01 5.28
C GLN A 31 -5.92 -0.18 5.23
N PRO A 32 -5.98 -1.02 6.27
CA PRO A 32 -6.98 -2.06 6.38
C PRO A 32 -8.37 -1.42 6.53
N GLY A 33 -9.41 -2.10 6.03
CA GLY A 33 -10.79 -1.75 6.31
C GLY A 33 -11.36 -2.55 7.47
N ASP A 34 -12.67 -2.42 7.68
CA ASP A 34 -13.41 -3.05 8.77
C ASP A 34 -13.23 -4.57 8.81
N ARG A 35 -13.40 -5.24 7.65
CA ARG A 35 -13.27 -6.69 7.55
C ARG A 35 -11.82 -7.15 7.65
N GLU A 36 -10.89 -6.40 7.08
CA GLU A 36 -9.46 -6.69 7.15
C GLU A 36 -8.98 -6.65 8.60
N ASP A 37 -9.41 -5.64 9.37
CA ASP A 37 -9.09 -5.48 10.79
C ASP A 37 -9.65 -6.63 11.65
N GLU A 38 -10.87 -7.08 11.38
CA GLU A 38 -11.44 -8.24 12.08
C GLU A 38 -10.72 -9.55 11.75
N GLN A 39 -10.32 -9.74 10.48
CA GLN A 39 -9.78 -11.01 9.98
C GLN A 39 -8.25 -11.10 10.01
N GLY A 40 -7.55 -9.98 10.21
CA GLY A 40 -6.09 -9.92 10.18
C GLY A 40 -5.48 -10.11 8.78
N LYS A 41 -6.28 -9.98 7.72
CA LYS A 41 -5.86 -10.24 6.32
C LYS A 41 -6.13 -9.04 5.41
N PRO A 42 -5.20 -8.67 4.52
CA PRO A 42 -5.39 -7.52 3.65
C PRO A 42 -6.31 -7.86 2.46
N PHE A 43 -7.15 -6.91 2.04
CA PHE A 43 -8.05 -7.02 0.88
C PHE A 43 -9.02 -8.21 0.93
N VAL A 44 -9.69 -8.42 2.07
CA VAL A 44 -10.77 -9.43 2.22
C VAL A 44 -12.17 -8.81 2.18
N GLY A 45 -12.27 -7.48 2.14
CA GLY A 45 -13.51 -6.74 2.02
C GLY A 45 -13.99 -6.56 0.58
N PRO A 46 -15.05 -5.74 0.37
CA PRO A 46 -15.59 -5.46 -0.96
C PRO A 46 -14.55 -4.92 -1.96
N ALA A 47 -13.63 -4.07 -1.50
CA ALA A 47 -12.52 -3.58 -2.32
C ALA A 47 -11.56 -4.70 -2.73
N GLY A 48 -11.39 -5.72 -1.90
CA GLY A 48 -10.62 -6.91 -2.21
C GLY A 48 -11.26 -7.79 -3.28
N GLY A 49 -12.59 -7.92 -3.27
CA GLY A 49 -13.32 -8.61 -4.34
C GLY A 49 -13.19 -7.89 -5.71
N LEU A 50 -13.22 -6.55 -5.71
CA LEU A 50 -12.91 -5.76 -6.92
C LEU A 50 -11.45 -5.94 -7.34
N LEU A 51 -10.56 -5.94 -6.35
CA LEU A 51 -9.20 -6.50 -6.35
C LEU A 51 -9.05 -7.70 -7.29
N GLU A 52 -9.61 -8.80 -6.82
CA GLU A 52 -9.51 -10.12 -7.41
C GLU A 52 -10.08 -10.17 -8.83
N LYS A 53 -11.23 -9.52 -9.05
CA LYS A 53 -11.82 -9.41 -10.39
C LYS A 53 -10.87 -8.69 -11.37
N ALA A 54 -10.28 -7.57 -10.97
CA ALA A 54 -9.35 -6.82 -11.82
C ALA A 54 -8.07 -7.61 -12.12
N LEU A 55 -7.56 -8.39 -11.15
CA LEU A 55 -6.43 -9.30 -11.38
C LEU A 55 -6.80 -10.40 -12.38
N GLY A 56 -7.98 -10.99 -12.25
CA GLY A 56 -8.50 -12.00 -13.18
C GLY A 56 -8.64 -11.45 -14.61
N GLU A 57 -9.22 -10.26 -14.77
CA GLU A 57 -9.34 -9.59 -16.08
C GLU A 57 -7.97 -9.26 -16.70
N ALA A 58 -6.96 -8.97 -15.87
CA ALA A 58 -5.58 -8.73 -16.31
C ALA A 58 -4.77 -10.01 -16.55
N GLY A 59 -5.33 -11.20 -16.31
CA GLY A 59 -4.61 -12.48 -16.39
C GLY A 59 -3.48 -12.61 -15.35
N ILE A 60 -3.58 -11.91 -14.21
CA ILE A 60 -2.61 -11.97 -13.13
C ILE A 60 -3.09 -12.95 -12.08
N GLU A 61 -2.32 -14.03 -11.89
CA GLU A 61 -2.57 -14.99 -10.82
C GLU A 61 -2.38 -14.34 -9.44
N PRO A 62 -3.35 -14.44 -8.50
CA PRO A 62 -3.23 -13.88 -7.17
C PRO A 62 -1.98 -14.34 -6.40
N ALA A 63 -1.53 -15.59 -6.62
CA ALA A 63 -0.32 -16.15 -6.02
C ALA A 63 0.96 -15.39 -6.42
N ARG A 64 0.93 -14.70 -7.58
CA ARG A 64 2.01 -13.83 -8.08
C ARG A 64 1.88 -12.39 -7.58
N THR A 65 1.22 -12.18 -6.45
CA THR A 65 1.10 -10.86 -5.82
C THR A 65 1.40 -10.92 -4.33
N TYR A 66 2.05 -9.88 -3.81
CA TYR A 66 2.05 -9.55 -2.39
C TYR A 66 1.11 -8.38 -2.18
N ARG A 67 0.22 -8.47 -1.21
CA ARG A 67 -0.78 -7.44 -0.93
C ARG A 67 -0.53 -6.85 0.44
N THR A 68 -0.43 -5.54 0.54
CA THR A 68 -0.22 -4.86 1.82
C THR A 68 -0.75 -3.43 1.79
N ASN A 69 -0.69 -2.74 2.93
CA ASN A 69 -1.14 -1.35 3.07
C ASN A 69 -0.02 -0.43 3.60
N VAL A 70 -0.12 0.87 3.34
CA VAL A 70 0.82 1.87 3.88
C VAL A 70 0.76 1.89 5.41
N VAL A 71 -0.44 1.93 5.97
CA VAL A 71 -0.69 1.83 7.42
C VAL A 71 -1.20 0.43 7.74
N LYS A 72 -0.82 -0.11 8.90
CA LYS A 72 -1.10 -1.51 9.29
C LYS A 72 -2.28 -1.67 10.25
N HIS A 73 -2.88 -0.60 10.70
CA HIS A 73 -4.05 -0.61 11.60
C HIS A 73 -5.18 0.16 10.95
N PHE A 74 -6.40 -0.30 11.17
CA PHE A 74 -7.59 0.35 10.63
C PHE A 74 -7.93 1.60 11.43
N LYS A 75 -7.83 2.76 10.79
CA LYS A 75 -8.33 4.03 11.32
C LYS A 75 -9.78 4.24 10.93
N TYR A 76 -10.61 4.47 11.93
CA TYR A 76 -12.01 4.82 11.75
C TYR A 76 -12.40 5.91 12.75
N GLY A 77 -13.35 6.75 12.33
CA GLY A 77 -13.91 7.80 13.17
C GLY A 77 -15.23 7.36 13.78
N GLU A 78 -16.33 7.80 13.18
CA GLU A 78 -17.68 7.45 13.64
C GLU A 78 -17.97 5.94 13.54
N VAL A 79 -18.74 5.44 14.51
CA VAL A 79 -19.38 4.12 14.43
C VAL A 79 -20.86 4.34 14.15
N ARG A 80 -21.34 3.83 13.01
CA ARG A 80 -22.75 3.93 12.60
C ARG A 80 -23.40 2.55 12.69
N GLY A 81 -24.14 2.32 13.77
CA GLY A 81 -24.68 1.01 14.10
C GLY A 81 -23.54 0.03 14.40
N LYS A 82 -23.40 -1.02 13.59
CA LYS A 82 -22.29 -1.99 13.70
C LYS A 82 -21.09 -1.67 12.79
N ARG A 83 -21.19 -0.65 11.93
CA ARG A 83 -20.18 -0.35 10.91
C ARG A 83 -19.23 0.72 11.39
N ARG A 84 -17.94 0.45 11.32
CA ARG A 84 -16.87 1.41 11.58
C ARG A 84 -16.58 2.23 10.32
N ILE A 85 -16.66 3.56 10.41
CA ILE A 85 -16.51 4.45 9.25
C ILE A 85 -15.04 4.80 9.06
N HIS A 86 -14.47 4.34 7.95
CA HIS A 86 -13.09 4.60 7.54
C HIS A 86 -12.74 6.09 7.57
N GLU A 87 -11.59 6.41 8.18
CA GLU A 87 -10.99 7.74 8.17
C GLU A 87 -9.58 7.67 7.60
N THR A 88 -9.25 8.55 6.65
CA THR A 88 -7.94 8.53 5.98
C THR A 88 -6.79 8.77 6.97
N PRO A 89 -5.69 7.99 6.90
CA PRO A 89 -4.53 8.21 7.74
C PRO A 89 -3.85 9.56 7.44
N ASN A 90 -3.43 10.24 8.50
CA ASN A 90 -2.68 11.48 8.41
C ASN A 90 -1.19 11.21 8.11
N ARG A 91 -0.44 12.30 7.86
CA ARG A 91 0.99 12.21 7.50
C ARG A 91 1.87 11.63 8.60
N THR A 92 1.50 11.82 9.87
CA THR A 92 2.25 11.29 11.01
C THR A 92 2.08 9.78 11.08
N GLU A 93 0.85 9.28 10.99
CA GLU A 93 0.53 7.84 11.01
C GLU A 93 1.21 7.10 9.85
N ILE A 94 1.18 7.68 8.64
CA ILE A 94 1.91 7.15 7.48
C ILE A 94 3.42 7.09 7.75
N ARG A 95 4.00 8.12 8.37
CA ARG A 95 5.43 8.19 8.69
C ARG A 95 5.82 7.15 9.72
N GLU A 96 5.00 6.95 10.75
CA GLU A 96 5.25 6.01 11.83
C GLU A 96 5.14 4.55 11.37
N CYS A 97 4.25 4.25 10.44
CA CYS A 97 4.17 2.91 9.84
C CYS A 97 5.11 2.70 8.64
N ARG A 98 5.75 3.76 8.13
CA ARG A 98 6.73 3.67 7.03
C ARG A 98 7.78 2.57 7.25
N PRO A 99 8.44 2.43 8.43
CA PRO A 99 9.46 1.40 8.62
C PRO A 99 9.00 -0.03 8.31
N TRP A 100 7.72 -0.36 8.54
CA TRP A 100 7.16 -1.67 8.18
C TRP A 100 7.07 -1.88 6.69
N LEU A 101 6.54 -0.89 5.96
CA LEU A 101 6.48 -0.94 4.50
C LEU A 101 7.89 -1.07 3.90
N LEU A 102 8.88 -0.38 4.48
CA LEU A 102 10.26 -0.49 4.02
C LEU A 102 10.85 -1.87 4.25
N ALA A 103 10.56 -2.48 5.39
CA ALA A 103 10.98 -3.83 5.70
C ALA A 103 10.36 -4.85 4.73
N GLU A 104 9.06 -4.77 4.47
CA GLU A 104 8.37 -5.62 3.48
C GLU A 104 8.99 -5.46 2.09
N MET A 105 9.17 -4.22 1.62
CA MET A 105 9.75 -3.98 0.30
C MET A 105 11.22 -4.41 0.20
N ALA A 106 12.00 -4.27 1.28
CA ALA A 106 13.39 -4.73 1.31
C ALA A 106 13.50 -6.26 1.28
N LEU A 107 12.55 -6.96 1.91
CA LEU A 107 12.47 -8.41 1.88
C LEU A 107 12.02 -8.92 0.50
N LEU A 108 10.95 -8.34 -0.05
CA LEU A 108 10.32 -8.78 -1.29
C LEU A 108 11.12 -8.38 -2.54
N ARG A 109 11.78 -7.20 -2.50
CA ARG A 109 12.44 -6.57 -3.65
C ARG A 109 11.57 -6.63 -4.93
N PRO A 110 10.32 -6.12 -4.88
CA PRO A 110 9.36 -6.29 -5.95
C PRO A 110 9.85 -5.62 -7.24
N THR A 111 9.60 -6.25 -8.38
CA THR A 111 9.93 -5.67 -9.69
C THR A 111 8.84 -4.72 -10.18
N VAL A 112 7.61 -4.90 -9.68
CA VAL A 112 6.44 -4.07 -9.97
C VAL A 112 5.76 -3.65 -8.66
N LEU A 113 5.48 -2.36 -8.52
CA LEU A 113 4.69 -1.80 -7.43
C LEU A 113 3.42 -1.16 -8.01
N VAL A 114 2.27 -1.61 -7.56
CA VAL A 114 0.95 -1.05 -7.92
C VAL A 114 0.39 -0.33 -6.71
N CYS A 115 0.26 1.00 -6.81
CA CYS A 115 -0.36 1.81 -5.77
C CYS A 115 -1.88 1.90 -6.00
N LEU A 116 -2.66 1.37 -5.08
CA LEU A 116 -4.11 1.34 -5.12
C LEU A 116 -4.65 2.58 -4.40
N GLY A 117 -4.74 3.68 -5.14
CA GLY A 117 -5.27 4.96 -4.65
C GLY A 117 -4.22 6.03 -4.33
N ALA A 118 -4.71 7.22 -4.03
CA ALA A 118 -3.86 8.42 -3.92
C ALA A 118 -2.94 8.40 -2.71
N THR A 119 -3.39 7.87 -1.57
CA THR A 119 -2.59 7.85 -0.34
C THR A 119 -1.43 6.88 -0.46
N ALA A 120 -1.67 5.67 -1.00
CA ALA A 120 -0.62 4.71 -1.33
C ALA A 120 0.44 5.33 -2.24
N ALA A 121 0.00 5.96 -3.33
CA ALA A 121 0.92 6.57 -4.29
C ALA A 121 1.70 7.76 -3.68
N LYS A 122 1.04 8.63 -2.90
CA LYS A 122 1.71 9.76 -2.22
C LYS A 122 2.69 9.29 -1.14
N ALA A 123 2.45 8.17 -0.48
CA ALA A 123 3.38 7.61 0.50
C ALA A 123 4.71 7.17 -0.13
N ILE A 124 4.65 6.73 -1.39
CA ILE A 124 5.82 6.28 -2.18
C ILE A 124 6.47 7.43 -2.94
N PHE A 125 5.69 8.19 -3.71
CA PHE A 125 6.18 9.19 -4.68
C PHE A 125 6.18 10.62 -4.13
N GLY A 126 5.67 10.84 -2.92
CA GLY A 126 5.59 12.14 -2.28
C GLY A 126 4.30 12.91 -2.57
N PRO A 127 4.11 14.07 -1.90
CA PRO A 127 2.84 14.79 -1.86
C PRO A 127 2.43 15.42 -3.20
N SER A 128 3.36 15.59 -4.14
CA SER A 128 3.10 16.14 -5.47
C SER A 128 2.47 15.15 -6.44
N PHE A 129 2.40 13.86 -6.09
CA PHE A 129 1.80 12.83 -6.94
C PHE A 129 0.29 13.06 -7.12
N ARG A 130 -0.20 12.97 -8.36
CA ARG A 130 -1.63 13.10 -8.68
C ARG A 130 -2.10 11.91 -9.48
N VAL A 131 -2.89 11.03 -8.86
CA VAL A 131 -3.46 9.84 -9.53
C VAL A 131 -4.08 10.20 -10.87
N THR A 132 -4.95 11.21 -10.94
CA THR A 132 -5.63 11.61 -12.19
C THR A 132 -4.73 12.12 -13.31
N LYS A 133 -3.49 12.53 -13.02
CA LYS A 133 -2.49 12.94 -14.03
C LYS A 133 -1.44 11.85 -14.31
N ASP A 134 -1.32 10.89 -13.40
CA ASP A 134 -0.21 9.95 -13.34
C ASP A 134 -0.65 8.48 -13.44
N VAL A 135 -1.94 8.21 -13.63
CA VAL A 135 -2.47 6.88 -13.98
C VAL A 135 -1.71 6.36 -15.20
N ALA A 136 -1.26 5.10 -15.16
CA ALA A 136 -0.44 4.44 -16.18
C ALA A 136 1.00 4.96 -16.38
N SER A 137 1.52 5.83 -15.51
CA SER A 137 2.94 6.20 -15.56
C SER A 137 3.83 5.07 -15.04
N ARG A 138 4.80 4.65 -15.87
CA ARG A 138 5.80 3.64 -15.50
C ARG A 138 6.94 4.33 -14.76
N TRP A 139 7.19 3.94 -13.52
CA TRP A 139 8.31 4.45 -12.72
C TRP A 139 9.34 3.34 -12.59
N THR A 140 10.62 3.67 -12.75
CA THR A 140 11.71 2.73 -12.49
C THR A 140 12.48 3.17 -11.26
N ALA A 141 12.73 2.23 -10.35
CA ALA A 141 13.67 2.45 -9.27
C ALA A 141 15.08 2.46 -9.87
N ARG A 142 15.82 3.57 -9.76
CA ARG A 142 17.28 3.52 -9.86
C ARG A 142 17.85 3.27 -8.47
N ASN A 143 18.69 2.24 -8.35
CA ASN A 143 19.50 1.92 -7.16
C ASN A 143 18.71 1.81 -5.86
N TRP A 144 18.10 0.63 -5.64
CA TRP A 144 17.58 0.22 -4.33
C TRP A 144 18.74 0.16 -3.31
N ARG A 145 19.01 1.26 -2.61
CA ARG A 145 19.89 1.27 -1.44
C ARG A 145 19.06 1.69 -0.23
N THR A 146 18.98 0.80 0.75
CA THR A 146 18.40 1.06 2.05
C THR A 146 19.33 2.01 2.80
N THR A 147 19.14 3.31 2.66
CA THR A 147 19.79 4.31 3.51
C THR A 147 18.97 4.55 4.77
N THR A 148 19.63 4.88 5.87
CA THR A 148 19.07 5.08 7.23
C THR A 148 18.01 6.20 7.28
N THR A 149 17.85 6.98 6.21
CA THR A 149 16.84 8.03 6.00
C THR A 149 15.55 7.54 5.31
N GLY A 150 15.35 6.23 5.18
CA GLY A 150 14.27 5.61 4.39
C GLY A 150 14.67 5.42 2.92
N PRO A 151 13.83 4.83 2.05
CA PRO A 151 14.15 4.67 0.64
C PRO A 151 14.17 6.06 0.02
N SER A 152 15.35 6.64 -0.11
CA SER A 152 15.62 7.64 -1.12
C SER A 152 15.75 6.93 -2.47
N ALA A 153 14.72 6.16 -2.85
CA ALA A 153 14.55 5.79 -4.24
C ALA A 153 14.06 7.05 -4.93
N GLY A 154 14.96 7.73 -5.64
CA GLY A 154 14.57 8.77 -6.59
C GLY A 154 13.79 8.11 -7.72
N TRP A 155 12.50 7.84 -7.49
CA TRP A 155 11.59 7.36 -8.51
C TRP A 155 11.54 8.44 -9.59
N ARG A 156 12.07 8.12 -10.77
CA ARG A 156 11.95 8.96 -11.95
C ARG A 156 10.85 8.39 -12.82
N ARG A 157 9.90 9.26 -13.20
CA ARG A 157 8.93 8.92 -14.24
C ARG A 157 9.72 8.57 -15.48
N LEU A 158 9.44 7.41 -16.06
CA LEU A 158 9.86 7.18 -17.44
C LEU A 158 8.98 8.07 -18.31
N THR A 159 9.54 9.16 -18.81
CA THR A 159 8.93 9.88 -19.93
C THR A 159 8.97 8.92 -21.12
N SER A 160 7.84 8.65 -21.75
CA SER A 160 7.83 7.98 -23.05
C SER A 160 8.69 8.82 -24.01
N SER A 161 9.88 8.33 -24.36
CA SER A 161 10.56 8.81 -25.54
C SER A 161 9.69 8.37 -26.72
N SER A 162 8.88 9.28 -27.23
CA SER A 162 8.45 9.22 -28.62
C SER A 162 9.71 9.39 -29.48
N GLY A 163 10.39 8.27 -29.71
CA GLY A 163 11.50 8.15 -30.65
C GLY A 163 10.94 7.70 -31.99
N ARG A 164 11.23 8.52 -33.01
CA ARG A 164 10.98 8.33 -34.44
C ARG A 164 11.55 7.03 -34.98
#